data_AF-A0A5B7JE22-F1
#
_entry.id   AF-A0A5B7JE22-F1
#
_cell.length_a   1.000
_cell.length_b   1.000
_cell.length_c   1.000
_cell.angle_alpha   90.00
_cell.angle_beta   90.00
_cell.angle_gamma   90.00
#
_symmetry.space_group_name_H-M   'P 1'
#
loop_
_entity.id
_entity.type
_entity.pdbx_description
1 polymer ?
#
loop_
_entity_poly.entity_id
_entity_poly.type
_entity_poly.pdbx_seq_one_letter_code
_entity_poly.pdbx_strand_id
1 'polypeptide(L)'
;MQFVHLQGVGADVVIQIPSENVRDQDGRYRLDYRPPHGNPPPNATFTPAQVSEGVELTRALPGTKYNFQLYYTNATISDYPTWTASITTGE
;
A
#
# COMPACT_ATOMS: atom_id res chain seq x y z
N MET A 1 -18.49 -27.07 -19.31
CA MET A 1 -18.21 -27.37 -17.88
C MET A 1 -17.44 -26.18 -17.33
N GLN A 2 -18.06 -25.44 -16.41
CA GLN A 2 -17.54 -24.21 -15.83
C GLN A 2 -16.79 -24.56 -14.55
N PHE A 3 -15.55 -24.09 -14.42
CA PHE A 3 -14.79 -24.20 -13.17
C PHE A 3 -14.89 -22.85 -12.45
N VAL A 4 -15.63 -22.84 -11.34
CA VAL A 4 -15.54 -21.75 -10.35
C VAL A 4 -14.41 -22.13 -9.40
N HIS A 5 -13.31 -21.38 -9.43
CA HIS A 5 -12.31 -21.43 -8.36
C HIS A 5 -12.70 -20.38 -7.32
N LEU A 6 -13.26 -20.83 -6.19
CA LEU A 6 -13.37 -20.01 -4.99
C LEU A 6 -11.96 -19.94 -4.38
N GLN A 7 -11.27 -18.82 -4.55
CA GLN A 7 -10.00 -18.52 -3.89
C GLN A 7 -10.12 -17.15 -3.21
N GLY A 8 -10.70 -17.12 -2.00
CA GLY A 8 -10.73 -15.94 -1.12
C GLY A 8 -11.59 -14.76 -1.59
N VAL A 9 -12.52 -14.29 -0.76
CA VAL A 9 -13.36 -13.10 -1.05
C VAL A 9 -12.53 -11.83 -0.82
N GLY A 10 -11.48 -11.61 -1.61
CA GLY A 10 -10.59 -10.47 -1.48
C GLY A 10 -10.14 -9.93 -2.83
N ALA A 11 -9.92 -8.63 -2.91
CA ALA A 11 -9.32 -7.97 -4.07
C ALA A 11 -7.83 -7.75 -3.83
N ASP A 12 -7.04 -7.95 -4.88
CA ASP A 12 -5.61 -7.65 -4.87
C ASP A 12 -5.36 -6.34 -5.65
N VAL A 13 -4.53 -5.47 -5.08
CA VAL A 13 -4.25 -4.14 -5.63
C VAL A 13 -2.75 -3.88 -5.56
N VAL A 14 -2.15 -3.49 -6.68
CA VAL A 14 -0.78 -2.98 -6.69
C VAL A 14 -0.81 -1.47 -6.57
N ILE A 15 -0.20 -0.95 -5.51
CA ILE A 15 -0.13 0.48 -5.22
C ILE A 15 1.16 1.03 -5.82
N GLN A 16 1.02 1.80 -6.90
CA GLN A 16 2.12 2.47 -7.58
C GLN A 16 2.31 3.87 -6.99
N ILE A 17 3.49 4.12 -6.42
CA ILE A 17 3.83 5.39 -5.77
C ILE A 17 4.69 6.18 -6.77
N PRO A 18 4.30 7.41 -7.18
CA PRO A 18 5.07 8.19 -8.13
C PRO A 18 6.48 8.45 -7.60
N SER A 19 7.50 8.31 -8.46
CA SER A 19 8.90 8.31 -8.07
C SER A 19 9.35 9.63 -7.43
N GLU A 20 8.71 10.75 -7.77
CA GLU A 20 8.94 12.06 -7.15
C GLU A 20 8.55 12.10 -5.65
N ASN A 21 7.76 11.14 -5.17
CA ASN A 21 7.39 11.00 -3.76
C ASN A 21 8.27 9.97 -3.02
N VAL A 22 9.19 9.32 -3.73
CA VAL A 22 10.18 8.41 -3.17
C VAL A 22 11.50 9.18 -2.94
N ARG A 23 11.92 9.24 -1.69
CA ARG A 23 13.08 9.96 -1.16
C ARG A 23 14.25 8.99 -0.97
N ASP A 24 15.35 9.53 -0.45
CA ASP A 24 16.66 8.91 -0.24
C ASP A 24 16.65 7.41 0.11
N GLN A 25 17.72 6.72 -0.32
CA GLN A 25 17.90 5.27 -0.18
C GLN A 25 18.07 4.79 1.29
N ASP A 26 18.44 5.70 2.21
CA ASP A 26 18.79 5.35 3.60
C ASP A 26 17.61 5.45 4.59
N GLY A 27 16.42 5.81 4.11
CA GLY A 27 15.23 5.92 4.95
C GLY A 27 14.34 4.67 4.92
N ARG A 28 13.22 4.75 5.64
CA ARG A 28 12.15 3.76 5.62
C ARG A 28 10.81 4.44 5.37
N TYR A 29 9.93 3.70 4.72
CA TYR A 29 8.56 4.10 4.49
C TYR A 29 7.62 3.36 5.42
N ARG A 30 6.54 4.03 5.85
CA ARG A 30 5.41 3.44 6.56
C ARG A 30 4.13 3.72 5.76
N LEU A 31 3.43 2.67 5.35
CA LEU A 31 2.14 2.78 4.67
C LEU A 31 1.01 2.60 5.69
N ASP A 32 0.23 3.63 5.94
CA ASP A 32 -1.02 3.54 6.71
C ASP A 32 -2.21 3.62 5.76
N TYR A 33 -3.30 2.95 6.11
CA TYR A 33 -4.51 2.97 5.31
C TYR A 33 -5.79 2.64 6.09
N ARG A 34 -6.94 3.03 5.51
CA ARG A 34 -8.28 2.70 6.00
C ARG A 34 -9.20 2.27 4.85
N PRO A 35 -10.05 1.24 5.01
CA PRO A 35 -10.23 0.42 6.22
C PRO A 35 -9.02 -0.48 6.53
N PRO A 36 -8.78 -0.86 7.80
CA PRO A 36 -7.59 -1.60 8.21
C PRO A 36 -7.70 -3.10 7.88
N HIS A 37 -8.03 -3.43 6.63
CA HIS A 37 -8.21 -4.80 6.14
C HIS A 37 -7.38 -5.03 4.89
N GLY A 38 -6.54 -6.06 4.92
CA GLY A 38 -5.66 -6.42 3.82
C GLY A 38 -4.30 -6.86 4.35
N ASN A 39 -3.41 -7.20 3.43
CA ASN A 39 -2.05 -7.61 3.74
C ASN A 39 -1.08 -7.01 2.73
N PRO A 40 -0.05 -6.29 3.20
CA PRO A 40 0.38 -6.17 4.60
C PRO A 40 -0.56 -5.28 5.45
N PRO A 41 -0.57 -5.43 6.79
CA PRO A 41 -1.45 -4.64 7.65
C PRO A 41 -1.09 -3.14 7.61
N PRO A 42 -2.00 -2.25 8.04
CA PRO A 42 -1.69 -0.83 8.16
C PRO A 42 -0.45 -0.60 9.04
N ASN A 43 0.30 0.44 8.72
CA ASN A 43 1.61 0.77 9.30
C ASN A 43 2.75 -0.20 8.96
N ALA A 44 2.56 -1.07 7.97
CA ALA A 44 3.66 -1.86 7.42
C ALA A 44 4.76 -0.96 6.88
N THR A 45 6.01 -1.41 7.04
CA THR A 45 7.19 -0.66 6.66
C THR A 45 7.91 -1.27 5.47
N PHE A 46 8.47 -0.41 4.63
CA PHE A 46 9.11 -0.79 3.38
C PHE A 46 10.41 -0.02 3.18
N THR A 47 11.33 -0.61 2.42
CA THR A 47 12.51 0.11 1.91
C THR A 47 12.11 1.03 0.75
N PRO A 48 12.92 2.05 0.42
CA PRO A 48 12.70 2.88 -0.76
C PRO A 48 12.60 2.06 -2.05
N ALA A 49 13.44 1.02 -2.20
CA ALA A 49 13.39 0.12 -3.36
C ALA A 49 12.06 -0.62 -3.49
N GLN A 50 11.53 -1.18 -2.41
CA GLN A 50 10.23 -1.86 -2.40
C GLN A 50 9.09 -0.89 -2.76
N VAL A 51 9.15 0.35 -2.25
CA VAL A 51 8.17 1.38 -2.58
C VAL A 51 8.26 1.78 -4.06
N SER A 52 9.46 1.86 -4.63
CA SER A 52 9.67 2.16 -6.06
C SER A 52 9.17 1.05 -6.99
N GLU A 53 9.21 -0.21 -6.57
CA GLU A 53 8.67 -1.34 -7.33
C GLU A 53 7.13 -1.42 -7.25
N GLY A 54 6.56 -0.83 -6.19
CA GLY A 54 5.14 -0.85 -5.89
C GLY A 54 4.82 -1.79 -4.73
N VAL A 55 3.80 -1.42 -3.96
CA VAL A 55 3.37 -2.19 -2.78
C VAL A 55 2.12 -2.99 -3.13
N GLU A 56 2.20 -4.31 -2.99
CA GLU A 56 1.05 -5.19 -3.18
C GLU A 56 0.19 -5.24 -1.91
N LEU A 57 -1.08 -4.87 -2.04
CA LEU A 57 -2.11 -5.10 -1.04
C LEU A 57 -2.99 -6.27 -1.48
N THR A 58 -2.85 -7.38 -0.77
CA THR A 58 -3.67 -8.58 -0.96
C THR A 58 -4.80 -8.65 0.05
N ARG A 59 -5.84 -9.44 -0.22
CA ARG A 59 -6.97 -9.66 0.70
C ARG A 59 -7.67 -8.34 1.09
N ALA A 60 -7.67 -7.34 0.21
CA ALA A 60 -8.48 -6.15 0.42
C ALA A 60 -9.96 -6.49 0.29
N LEU A 61 -10.84 -5.69 0.91
CA LEU A 61 -12.29 -5.87 0.77
C LEU A 61 -12.72 -5.49 -0.65
N PRO A 62 -13.40 -6.37 -1.42
CA PRO A 62 -13.87 -6.04 -2.77
C PRO A 62 -14.82 -4.83 -2.79
N GLY A 63 -14.82 -4.09 -3.91
CA GLY A 63 -15.64 -2.88 -4.10
C GLY A 63 -15.44 -1.76 -3.07
N THR A 64 -14.38 -1.81 -2.25
CA THR A 64 -14.23 -0.92 -1.10
C THR A 64 -13.23 0.20 -1.40
N LYS A 65 -13.57 1.43 -0.99
CA LYS A 65 -12.65 2.56 -1.07
C LYS A 65 -11.63 2.51 0.07
N TYR A 66 -10.36 2.47 -0.30
CA TYR A 66 -9.24 2.61 0.60
C TYR A 66 -8.64 4.02 0.50
N ASN A 67 -8.23 4.58 1.64
CA ASN A 67 -7.44 5.80 1.71
C ASN A 67 -6.06 5.42 2.24
N PHE A 68 -5.02 5.74 1.49
CA PHE A 68 -3.62 5.42 1.77
C PHE A 68 -2.84 6.69 2.08
N GLN A 69 -1.96 6.60 3.08
CA GLN A 69 -0.98 7.61 3.42
C GLN A 69 0.39 6.97 3.59
N LEU A 70 1.37 7.55 2.94
CA LEU A 70 2.76 7.11 2.97
C LEU A 70 3.59 8.13 3.75
N TYR A 71 4.37 7.62 4.70
CA TYR A 71 5.24 8.42 5.56
C TYR A 71 6.69 7.98 5.41
N TYR A 72 7.61 8.93 5.31
CA TYR A 72 9.04 8.72 5.26
C TYR A 72 9.69 9.03 6.60
N THR A 73 10.58 8.16 7.06
CA THR A 73 11.40 8.35 8.25
C THR A 73 12.86 8.02 7.95
N ASN A 74 13.79 8.85 8.37
CA ASN A 74 15.24 8.57 8.38
C ASN A 74 15.85 9.00 9.73
N ALA A 75 17.17 9.17 9.79
CA ALA A 75 17.87 9.54 11.04
C ALA A 75 17.51 10.94 11.57
N THR A 76 17.04 11.86 10.71
CA THR A 76 16.78 13.27 11.07
C THR A 76 15.33 13.70 10.88
N ILE A 77 14.56 12.94 10.10
CA ILE A 77 13.16 13.19 9.75
C ILE A 77 12.32 12.03 10.29
N SER A 78 11.26 12.33 11.03
CA SER A 78 10.31 11.33 11.54
C SER A 78 8.93 11.53 10.92
N ASP A 79 8.35 10.44 10.38
CA ASP A 79 6.99 10.37 9.85
C ASP A 79 6.57 11.53 8.94
N TYR A 80 7.46 11.93 8.02
CA TYR A 80 7.16 12.98 7.05
C TYR A 80 6.19 12.47 5.97
N PRO A 81 5.01 13.09 5.78
CA PRO A 81 4.05 12.64 4.77
C PRO A 81 4.58 12.88 3.36
N THR A 82 4.65 11.84 2.53
CA THR A 82 5.17 11.94 1.16
C THR A 82 4.12 11.71 0.10
N TRP A 83 3.09 10.91 0.36
CA TRP A 83 2.09 10.58 -0.66
C TRP A 83 0.76 10.16 -0.04
N THR A 84 -0.33 10.48 -0.73
CA THR A 84 -1.68 10.06 -0.37
C THR A 84 -2.48 9.66 -1.61
N ALA A 85 -3.32 8.64 -1.49
CA ALA A 85 -4.26 8.30 -2.56
C ALA A 85 -5.55 7.67 -2.01
N SER A 86 -6.60 7.75 -2.82
CA SER A 86 -7.82 6.99 -2.64
C SER A 86 -8.00 6.01 -3.79
N ILE A 87 -8.11 4.72 -3.51
CA ILE A 87 -8.28 3.66 -4.52
C ILE A 87 -9.51 2.83 -4.13
N THR A 88 -10.42 2.60 -5.08
CA THR A 88 -11.50 1.63 -4.91
C THR A 88 -11.04 0.31 -5.51
N THR A 89 -11.10 -0.77 -4.73
CA THR A 89 -10.72 -2.10 -5.21
C THR A 89 -11.74 -2.66 -6.20
N GLY A 90 -11.33 -3.62 -7.03
CA GLY A 90 -12.25 -4.37 -7.88
C GLY A 90 -13.33 -5.11 -7.09
N GLU A 91 -14.44 -5.43 -7.75
CA GLU A 91 -15.53 -6.29 -7.25
C GLU A 91 -15.23 -7.78 -7.43
#